data_AF-A0A846PCI7-F1
#
_entry.id   AF-A0A846PCI7-F1
#
_cell.length_a   1.000
_cell.length_b   1.000
_cell.length_c   1.000
_cell.angle_alpha   90.00
_cell.angle_beta   90.00
_cell.angle_gamma   90.00
#
_symmetry.space_group_name_H-M   'P 1'
#
loop_
_entity.id
_entity.type
_entity.pdbx_description
1 polymer ?
#
loop_
_entity_poly.entity_id
_entity_poly.type
_entity_poly.pdbx_seq_one_letter_code
_entity_poly.pdbx_strand_id
1 'polypeptide(L)'
;MEDQAKLLVALQDLDLLIKEARDSDTSTELKEMGFKLDGVAKLQEARDKLAKRIDPQLLNRYERVARSYDRAIVPVTDNFCLGCFVTLPTSYQSLQNKNQILTCESCGRILYFP
;
A
#
# COMPACT_ATOMS: atom_id res chain seq x y z
N MET A 1 1.18 20.99 1.53
CA MET A 1 0.41 20.07 0.67
C MET A 1 0.67 18.67 1.17
N GLU A 2 -0.38 17.89 1.34
CA GLU A 2 -0.29 16.53 1.85
C GLU A 2 0.33 15.59 0.79
N ASP A 3 1.31 14.80 1.18
CA ASP A 3 2.00 13.88 0.29
C ASP A 3 1.14 12.63 0.03
N GLN A 4 0.48 12.62 -1.13
CA GLN A 4 -0.44 11.56 -1.54
C GLN A 4 0.24 10.19 -1.60
N ALA A 5 1.53 10.13 -1.95
CA ALA A 5 2.26 8.86 -1.99
C ALA A 5 2.44 8.29 -0.57
N LYS A 6 2.75 9.13 0.42
CA LYS A 6 2.84 8.71 1.83
C LYS A 6 1.49 8.26 2.39
N LEU A 7 0.41 8.97 2.05
CA LEU A 7 -0.93 8.55 2.45
C LEU A 7 -1.31 7.17 1.91
N LEU A 8 -0.99 6.92 0.64
CA LEU A 8 -1.24 5.63 0.00
C LEU A 8 -0.44 4.51 0.66
N VAL A 9 0.85 4.74 0.99
CA VAL A 9 1.67 3.75 1.72
C VAL A 9 1.05 3.44 3.09
N ALA A 10 0.67 4.47 3.85
CA ALA A 10 0.02 4.28 5.15
C ALA A 10 -1.34 3.57 5.04
N LEU A 11 -2.10 3.82 3.97
CA LEU A 11 -3.36 3.11 3.69
C LEU A 11 -3.11 1.62 3.44
N GLN A 12 -2.07 1.28 2.66
CA GLN A 12 -1.68 -0.11 2.44
C GLN A 12 -1.30 -0.82 3.73
N ASP A 13 -0.53 -0.17 4.60
CA ASP A 13 -0.11 -0.79 5.86
C ASP A 13 -1.32 -1.05 6.78
N LEU A 14 -2.30 -0.14 6.81
CA LEU A 14 -3.58 -0.37 7.50
C LEU A 14 -4.36 -1.53 6.89
N ASP A 15 -4.45 -1.63 5.56
CA ASP A 15 -5.14 -2.73 4.88
C ASP A 15 -4.50 -4.09 5.17
N LEU A 16 -3.16 -4.15 5.19
CA LEU A 16 -2.41 -5.35 5.57
C LEU A 16 -2.68 -5.76 7.02
N LEU A 17 -2.60 -4.81 7.96
CA LEU A 17 -2.90 -5.07 9.38
C LEU A 17 -4.34 -5.55 9.59
N ILE A 18 -5.31 -4.98 8.87
CA ILE A 18 -6.71 -5.42 8.92
C ILE A 18 -6.85 -6.84 8.37
N LYS A 19 -6.16 -7.16 7.28
CA LYS A 19 -6.16 -8.50 6.68
C LYS A 19 -5.58 -9.54 7.65
N GLU A 20 -4.41 -9.27 8.22
CA GLU A 20 -3.74 -10.13 9.21
C GLU A 20 -4.60 -10.33 10.47
N ALA A 21 -5.22 -9.26 10.99
CA ALA A 21 -6.06 -9.38 12.18
C ALA A 21 -7.38 -10.13 11.95
N ARG A 22 -7.83 -10.24 10.68
CA ARG A 22 -9.03 -10.99 10.28
C ARG A 22 -8.73 -12.42 9.84
N ASP A 23 -7.47 -12.73 9.58
CA ASP A 23 -7.03 -14.07 9.21
C ASP A 23 -7.31 -15.05 10.36
N SER A 24 -8.01 -16.15 10.07
CA SER A 24 -8.51 -17.06 11.11
C SER A 24 -7.40 -17.78 11.85
N ASP A 25 -6.32 -18.11 11.13
CA ASP A 25 -5.20 -18.88 11.68
C ASP A 25 -4.38 -17.96 12.59
N THR A 26 -4.02 -16.78 12.08
CA THR A 26 -3.34 -15.72 12.86
C THR A 26 -4.17 -15.27 14.08
N SER A 27 -5.49 -15.11 13.91
CA SER A 27 -6.39 -14.69 14.99
C SER A 27 -6.45 -15.71 16.13
N THR A 28 -6.36 -17.00 15.80
CA THR A 28 -6.42 -18.09 16.78
C THR A 28 -5.12 -18.16 17.59
N GLU A 29 -3.97 -18.14 16.91
CA GLU A 29 -2.65 -18.11 17.56
C GLU A 29 -2.51 -16.92 18.52
N LEU A 30 -2.91 -15.72 18.07
CA LEU A 30 -2.84 -14.51 18.90
C LEU A 30 -3.74 -14.60 20.15
N LYS A 31 -4.93 -15.20 20.02
CA LYS A 31 -5.82 -15.43 21.17
C LYS A 31 -5.27 -16.47 22.14
N GLU A 32 -4.67 -17.54 21.63
CA GLU A 32 -4.01 -18.56 22.46
C GLU A 32 -2.81 -17.97 23.24
N MET A 33 -2.09 -17.03 22.63
CA MET A 33 -1.04 -16.24 23.29
C MET A 33 -1.58 -15.15 24.24
N GLY A 34 -2.90 -14.99 24.37
CA GLY A 34 -3.55 -14.05 25.28
C GLY A 34 -3.71 -12.62 24.74
N PHE A 35 -3.47 -12.37 23.46
CA PHE A 35 -3.71 -11.07 22.83
C PHE A 35 -5.19 -10.84 22.53
N LYS A 36 -5.64 -9.60 22.73
CA LYS A 36 -7.00 -9.15 22.43
C LYS A 36 -7.06 -8.54 21.04
N LEU A 37 -8.00 -9.00 20.20
CA LEU A 37 -8.17 -8.56 18.80
C LEU A 37 -9.26 -7.50 18.63
N ASP A 38 -9.50 -6.71 19.67
CA ASP A 38 -10.57 -5.71 19.76
C ASP A 38 -10.27 -4.46 18.89
N GLY A 39 -9.06 -4.39 18.32
CA GLY A 39 -8.54 -3.24 17.59
C GLY A 39 -9.00 -3.12 16.14
N VAL A 40 -9.60 -4.17 15.55
CA VAL A 40 -9.95 -4.19 14.11
C VAL A 40 -10.92 -3.06 13.73
N ALA A 41 -11.90 -2.76 14.60
CA ALA A 41 -12.82 -1.66 14.37
C ALA A 41 -12.11 -0.29 14.34
N LYS A 42 -11.11 -0.09 15.20
CA LYS A 42 -10.30 1.14 15.22
C LYS A 42 -9.40 1.24 13.99
N LEU A 43 -8.83 0.13 13.53
CA LEU A 43 -8.04 0.08 12.30
C LEU A 43 -8.90 0.43 11.07
N GLN A 44 -10.13 -0.10 11.00
CA GLN A 44 -11.07 0.23 9.93
C GLN A 44 -11.43 1.72 9.94
N GLU A 45 -11.72 2.29 11.12
CA GLU A 45 -12.01 3.71 11.25
C GLU A 45 -10.81 4.59 10.83
N ALA A 46 -9.59 4.20 11.20
CA ALA A 46 -8.36 4.89 10.79
C ALA A 46 -8.16 4.82 9.28
N ARG A 47 -8.39 3.64 8.67
CA ARG A 47 -8.33 3.45 7.21
C ARG A 47 -9.33 4.37 6.50
N ASP A 48 -10.58 4.40 6.95
CA ASP A 48 -11.64 5.20 6.32
C ASP A 48 -11.39 6.70 6.45
N LYS A 49 -10.83 7.15 7.59
CA LYS A 49 -10.39 8.54 7.80
C LYS A 49 -9.24 8.92 6.87
N LEU A 50 -8.28 8.01 6.67
CA LEU A 50 -7.13 8.23 5.80
C LEU A 50 -7.54 8.26 4.33
N ALA A 51 -8.41 7.33 3.90
CA ALA A 51 -8.93 7.25 2.54
C ALA A 51 -9.60 8.56 2.08
N LYS A 52 -10.28 9.27 2.99
CA LYS A 52 -10.91 10.58 2.69
C LYS A 52 -9.93 11.71 2.38
N ARG A 53 -8.64 11.55 2.72
CA ARG A 53 -7.58 12.53 2.45
C ARG A 53 -6.83 12.24 1.14
N ILE A 54 -7.09 11.08 0.55
CA ILE A 54 -6.46 10.64 -0.69
C ILE A 54 -7.32 11.09 -1.87
N ASP A 55 -6.68 11.55 -2.94
CA ASP A 55 -7.38 11.88 -4.18
C ASP A 55 -8.20 10.67 -4.67
N PRO A 56 -9.49 10.84 -5.01
CA PRO A 56 -10.35 9.72 -5.40
C PRO A 56 -9.83 8.91 -6.59
N GLN A 57 -9.13 9.51 -7.55
CA GLN A 57 -8.57 8.77 -8.69
C GLN A 57 -7.41 7.89 -8.25
N LEU A 58 -6.56 8.39 -7.36
CA LEU A 58 -5.45 7.64 -6.77
C LEU A 58 -5.95 6.49 -5.89
N LEU A 59 -6.97 6.75 -5.06
CA LEU A 59 -7.58 5.73 -4.21
C LEU A 59 -8.18 4.59 -5.06
N ASN A 60 -8.96 4.93 -6.09
CA ASN A 60 -9.53 3.93 -7.01
C ASN A 60 -8.44 3.10 -7.71
N ARG A 61 -7.34 3.75 -8.12
CA ARG A 61 -6.21 3.05 -8.73
C ARG A 61 -5.57 2.07 -7.74
N TYR A 62 -5.33 2.50 -6.50
CA TYR A 62 -4.81 1.65 -5.44
C TYR A 62 -5.72 0.45 -5.18
N GLU A 63 -7.01 0.67 -4.96
CA GLU A 63 -7.97 -0.40 -4.68
C GLU A 63 -8.03 -1.43 -5.80
N ARG A 64 -7.92 -0.99 -7.07
CA ARG A 64 -7.85 -1.91 -8.21
C ARG A 64 -6.63 -2.82 -8.15
N VAL A 65 -5.46 -2.28 -7.81
CA VAL A 65 -4.20 -3.04 -7.75
C VAL A 65 -4.19 -3.94 -6.51
N ALA A 66 -4.70 -3.48 -5.37
CA ALA A 66 -4.79 -4.23 -4.12
C ALA A 66 -5.67 -5.49 -4.20
N ARG A 67 -6.59 -5.56 -5.19
CA ARG A 67 -7.35 -6.79 -5.47
C ARG A 67 -6.50 -7.91 -6.05
N SER A 68 -5.40 -7.58 -6.72
CA SER A 68 -4.55 -8.53 -7.43
C SER A 68 -3.24 -8.85 -6.69
N TYR A 69 -2.87 -8.04 -5.70
CA TYR A 69 -1.59 -8.15 -5.00
C TYR A 69 -1.75 -7.85 -3.51
N ASP A 70 -1.03 -8.60 -2.66
CA ASP A 70 -0.96 -8.31 -1.23
C ASP A 70 -0.36 -6.92 -0.95
N ARG A 71 0.70 -6.57 -1.69
CA ARG A 71 1.26 -5.21 -1.72
C ARG A 71 1.01 -4.59 -3.09
N ALA A 72 0.16 -3.56 -3.11
CA ALA A 72 -0.19 -2.79 -4.30
C ALA A 72 0.84 -1.67 -4.59
N ILE A 73 1.49 -1.17 -3.54
CA ILE A 73 2.49 -0.12 -3.56
C ILE A 73 3.82 -0.73 -3.12
N VAL A 74 4.83 -0.54 -3.96
CA VAL A 74 6.16 -1.09 -3.74
C VAL A 74 7.23 -0.02 -3.87
N PRO A 75 8.26 -0.07 -3.02
CA PRO A 75 9.39 0.83 -3.16
C PRO A 75 10.19 0.55 -4.43
N VAL A 76 10.85 1.60 -4.93
CA VAL A 76 11.88 1.51 -5.96
C VAL A 76 13.25 1.68 -5.31
N THR A 77 14.16 0.77 -5.62
CA THR A 77 15.56 0.83 -5.14
C THR A 77 16.47 0.50 -6.30
N ASP A 78 17.51 1.31 -6.53
CA ASP A 78 18.46 1.15 -7.64
C ASP A 78 17.80 0.98 -9.02
N ASN A 79 16.70 1.70 -9.27
CA ASN A 79 15.84 1.57 -10.46
C ASN A 79 15.14 0.21 -10.61
N PHE A 80 15.08 -0.62 -9.58
CA PHE A 80 14.31 -1.86 -9.59
C PHE A 80 12.94 -1.67 -8.96
N CYS A 81 11.92 -2.22 -9.59
CA CYS A 81 10.62 -2.42 -8.96
C CYS A 81 10.73 -3.57 -7.95
N LEU A 82 10.63 -3.30 -6.64
CA LEU A 82 10.75 -4.37 -5.63
C LEU A 82 9.53 -5.31 -5.55
N GLY A 83 8.52 -5.11 -6.40
CA GLY A 83 7.40 -6.05 -6.56
C GLY A 83 7.64 -7.16 -7.59
N CYS A 84 8.40 -6.91 -8.65
CA CYS A 84 8.68 -7.90 -9.70
C CYS A 84 10.15 -7.99 -10.11
N PHE A 85 11.02 -7.22 -9.45
CA PHE A 85 12.47 -7.20 -9.60
C PHE A 85 12.98 -6.86 -11.00
N VAL A 86 12.15 -6.25 -11.84
CA VAL A 86 12.56 -5.74 -13.15
C VAL A 86 13.18 -4.36 -13.03
N THR A 87 14.15 -4.08 -13.89
CA THR A 87 14.71 -2.74 -14.06
C THR A 87 13.68 -1.82 -14.71
N LEU A 88 13.48 -0.65 -14.11
CA LEU A 88 12.61 0.40 -14.62
C LEU A 88 13.32 1.21 -15.72
N PRO A 89 12.57 1.71 -16.71
CA PRO A 89 13.12 2.61 -17.72
C PRO A 89 13.72 3.88 -17.10
N THR A 90 14.77 4.43 -17.73
CA THR A 90 15.42 5.69 -17.29
C THR A 90 14.48 6.90 -17.27
N SER A 91 13.39 6.86 -18.04
CA SER A 91 12.35 7.89 -18.03
C SER A 91 11.69 8.09 -16.66
N TYR A 92 11.66 7.04 -15.81
CA TYR A 92 11.07 7.12 -14.47
C TYR A 92 11.85 8.06 -13.55
N GLN A 93 13.17 8.19 -13.72
CA GLN A 93 14.00 9.13 -12.93
C GLN A 93 13.58 10.59 -13.20
N SER A 94 13.30 10.93 -14.46
CA SER A 94 12.84 12.27 -14.85
C SER A 94 11.44 12.58 -14.31
N LEU A 95 10.60 11.55 -14.13
CA LEU A 95 9.24 11.68 -13.60
C LEU A 95 9.21 11.69 -12.06
N GLN A 96 10.16 11.03 -11.39
CA GLN A 96 10.34 11.08 -9.94
C GLN A 96 10.50 12.53 -9.46
N ASN A 97 11.31 13.34 -10.17
CA ASN A 97 11.52 14.76 -9.85
C ASN A 97 10.25 15.61 -9.93
N LYS A 98 9.16 15.08 -10.52
CA LYS A 98 7.87 15.77 -10.65
C LYS A 98 6.86 15.36 -9.57
N ASN A 99 7.28 14.58 -8.57
CA ASN A 99 6.43 14.07 -7.49
C ASN A 99 5.17 13.34 -8.00
N GLN A 100 5.31 12.64 -9.13
CA GLN A 100 4.21 11.91 -9.76
C GLN A 100 4.15 10.47 -9.23
N ILE A 101 2.92 9.99 -9.00
CA ILE A 101 2.68 8.59 -8.66
C ILE A 101 2.74 7.75 -9.92
N LEU A 102 3.79 6.93 -10.02
CA LEU A 102 4.06 6.08 -11.16
C LEU A 102 3.55 4.65 -10.92
N THR A 103 3.54 3.86 -11.97
CA THR A 103 3.21 2.44 -11.92
C THR A 103 4.23 1.67 -12.73
N CYS A 104 4.59 0.48 -12.26
CA CYS A 104 5.46 -0.41 -13.00
C CYS A 104 4.77 -0.85 -14.30
N GLU A 105 5.38 -0.60 -15.46
CA GLU A 105 4.87 -1.07 -16.76
C GLU A 105 4.83 -2.60 -16.87
N SER A 106 5.65 -3.31 -16.09
CA SER A 106 5.71 -4.78 -16.13
C SER A 106 4.65 -5.47 -15.26
N CYS A 107 4.45 -5.02 -14.01
CA CYS A 107 3.52 -5.70 -13.08
C CYS A 107 2.31 -4.86 -12.68
N GLY A 108 2.21 -3.60 -13.11
CA GLY A 108 1.05 -2.76 -12.80
C GLY A 108 0.95 -2.27 -11.35
N ARG A 109 1.92 -2.58 -10.46
CA ARG A 109 1.96 -2.04 -9.09
C ARG A 109 2.35 -0.58 -9.06
N ILE A 110 1.82 0.14 -8.07
CA ILE A 110 2.15 1.55 -7.82
C ILE A 110 3.58 1.62 -7.28
N LEU A 111 4.36 2.55 -7.81
CA LEU A 111 5.74 2.76 -7.40
C LEU A 111 5.84 3.88 -6.38
N TYR A 112 6.52 3.58 -5.28
CA TYR A 112 6.90 4.54 -4.26
C TYR A 112 8.41 4.80 -4.34
N PHE A 113 8.78 6.07 -4.47
CA PHE A 113 10.17 6.49 -4.43
C PHE A 113 10.42 7.11 -3.06
N PRO A 114 11.19 6.44 -2.18
CA PRO A 114 11.52 6.96 -0.85
C PRO A 114 12.38 8.23 -0.90
#